data_AF-A0A9E5AQD2-F1
#
_entry.id   AF-A0A9E5AQD2-F1
#
_cell.length_a   1.000
_cell.length_b   1.000
_cell.length_c   1.000
_cell.angle_alpha   90.00
_cell.angle_beta   90.00
_cell.angle_gamma   90.00
#
_symmetry.space_group_name_H-M   'P 1'
#
loop_
_entity.id
_entity.type
_entity.pdbx_description
1 polymer ?
#
loop_
_entity_poly.entity_id
_entity_poly.type
_entity_poly.pdbx_seq_one_letter_code
_entity_poly.pdbx_strand_id
1 'polypeptide(L)'
;MTTEQLKRKIMLRVYALFVIRKLKNPLVFESVLLVTSFIVITLRVSIRHVIGNTPHDTLASFYHFWVTAFLNTQFIVQLTTLVIGVMAILLIKDTLTQLKIHPRTFL
;
A
#
# COMPACT_ATOMS: atom_id res chain seq x y z
N MET A 1 26.14 -30.26 11.75
CA MET A 1 25.74 -28.87 11.42
C MET A 1 27.01 -28.06 11.29
N THR A 2 27.32 -27.50 10.13
CA THR A 2 28.59 -26.78 9.91
C THR A 2 28.51 -25.35 10.47
N THR A 3 29.66 -24.76 10.79
CA THR A 3 29.78 -23.36 11.25
C THR A 3 29.09 -22.35 10.30
N GLU A 4 29.14 -22.62 9.01
CA GLU A 4 28.45 -21.82 7.98
C GLU A 4 26.92 -21.92 8.06
N GLN A 5 26.37 -23.10 8.33
CA GLN A 5 24.93 -23.28 8.56
C GLN A 5 24.46 -22.55 9.81
N LEU A 6 25.28 -22.52 10.86
CA LEU A 6 24.99 -21.80 12.11
C LEU A 6 25.01 -20.28 11.88
N LYS A 7 26.04 -19.74 11.23
CA LYS A 7 26.12 -18.32 10.83
C LYS A 7 24.92 -17.89 10.00
N ARG A 8 24.54 -18.67 8.97
CA ARG A 8 23.37 -18.38 8.13
C ARG A 8 22.07 -18.32 8.94
N LYS A 9 21.87 -19.25 9.88
CA LYS A 9 20.67 -19.28 10.74
C LYS A 9 20.61 -18.07 11.69
N ILE A 10 21.75 -17.61 12.21
CA ILE A 10 21.84 -16.42 13.05
C ILE A 10 21.56 -15.16 12.21
N MET A 11 22.19 -15.02 11.04
CA MET A 11 22.00 -13.86 10.15
C MET A 11 20.54 -13.69 9.71
N LEU A 12 19.83 -14.79 9.41
CA LEU A 12 18.40 -14.73 9.07
C LEU A 12 17.56 -14.15 10.21
N ARG A 13 17.87 -14.47 11.47
CA ARG A 13 17.17 -13.92 12.64
C ARG A 13 17.50 -12.44 12.85
N VAL A 14 18.75 -12.05 12.62
CA VAL A 14 19.19 -10.64 12.70
C VAL A 14 18.49 -9.80 11.64
N TYR A 15 18.43 -10.27 10.39
CA TYR A 15 17.69 -9.58 9.34
C TYR A 15 16.18 -9.52 9.63
N ALA A 16 15.57 -10.60 10.11
CA ALA A 16 14.17 -10.59 10.50
C ALA A 16 13.90 -9.54 11.61
N LEU A 17 14.73 -9.50 12.66
CA LEU A 17 14.62 -8.49 13.72
C LEU A 17 14.86 -7.07 13.21
N PHE A 18 15.79 -6.88 12.28
CA PHE A 18 16.04 -5.58 11.64
C PHE A 18 14.83 -5.10 10.83
N VAL A 19 14.23 -5.98 10.03
CA VAL A 19 13.01 -5.68 9.26
C VAL A 19 11.85 -5.38 10.21
N ILE A 20 11.63 -6.19 11.25
CA ILE A 20 10.59 -5.95 12.27
C ILE A 20 10.81 -4.61 12.98
N ARG A 21 12.05 -4.24 13.30
CA ARG A 21 12.36 -2.92 13.87
C ARG A 21 12.06 -1.80 12.89
N LYS A 22 12.33 -1.98 11.60
CA LYS A 22 12.04 -0.99 10.56
C LYS A 22 10.54 -0.79 10.34
N LEU A 23 9.74 -1.85 10.50
CA LEU A 23 8.27 -1.81 10.47
C LEU A 23 7.65 -1.08 11.67
N LYS A 24 8.43 -0.72 12.72
CA LYS A 24 7.94 0.16 13.79
C LYS A 24 7.85 1.63 13.35
N ASN A 25 8.53 2.01 12.27
CA ASN A 25 8.35 3.33 11.71
C ASN A 25 7.03 3.34 10.92
N PRO A 26 6.03 4.15 11.32
CA PRO A 26 4.71 4.16 10.68
C PRO A 26 4.81 4.40 9.17
N LEU A 27 5.70 5.28 8.72
CA LEU A 27 5.90 5.52 7.28
C LEU A 27 6.40 4.30 6.51
N VAL A 28 7.32 3.52 7.11
CA VAL A 28 7.86 2.32 6.46
C VAL A 28 6.80 1.23 6.42
N PHE A 29 6.03 1.07 7.50
CA PHE A 29 4.92 0.12 7.53
C PHE A 29 3.85 0.47 6.51
N GLU A 30 3.39 1.72 6.50
CA GLU A 30 2.35 2.22 5.58
C GLU A 30 2.79 2.10 4.12
N SER A 31 4.01 2.50 3.79
CA SER A 31 4.53 2.39 2.42
C SER A 31 4.67 0.94 1.96
N VAL A 32 5.19 0.05 2.81
CA VAL A 32 5.28 -1.38 2.48
C VAL A 32 3.90 -1.97 2.27
N LEU A 33 2.94 -1.68 3.17
CA LEU A 33 1.58 -2.19 3.07
C LEU A 33 0.84 -1.67 1.83
N LEU A 34 1.07 -0.40 1.46
CA LEU A 34 0.49 0.20 0.26
C LEU A 34 1.05 -0.45 -1.01
N VAL A 35 2.36 -0.66 -1.09
CA VAL A 35 3.00 -1.32 -2.22
C VAL A 35 2.53 -2.77 -2.37
N THR A 36 2.49 -3.54 -1.27
CA THR A 36 2.02 -4.93 -1.33
C THR A 36 0.55 -5.01 -1.73
N SER A 37 -0.30 -4.14 -1.18
CA SER A 37 -1.72 -4.07 -1.54
C SER A 37 -1.92 -3.70 -3.01
N PHE A 38 -1.12 -2.75 -3.52
CA PHE A 38 -1.16 -2.36 -4.93
C PHE A 38 -0.80 -3.52 -5.86
N ILE A 39 0.25 -4.28 -5.53
CA ILE A 39 0.63 -5.50 -6.27
C ILE A 39 -0.55 -6.49 -6.30
N VAL A 40 -1.18 -6.76 -5.15
CA VAL A 40 -2.32 -7.68 -5.07
C VAL A 40 -3.47 -7.23 -5.97
N ILE A 41 -3.78 -5.93 -6.03
CA ILE A 41 -4.81 -5.41 -6.93
C ILE A 41 -4.43 -5.60 -8.38
N THR A 42 -3.20 -5.25 -8.78
CA THR A 42 -2.77 -5.39 -10.19
C THR A 42 -2.80 -6.84 -10.69
N LEU A 43 -2.62 -7.81 -9.79
CA LEU A 43 -2.74 -9.24 -10.11
C LEU A 43 -4.21 -9.71 -10.24
N ARG A 44 -5.15 -9.01 -9.61
CA ARG A 44 -6.58 -9.39 -9.57
C ARG A 44 -7.43 -8.60 -10.57
N VAL A 45 -7.03 -7.38 -10.87
CA VAL A 45 -7.79 -6.45 -11.71
C VAL A 45 -6.85 -5.82 -12.73
N SER A 46 -7.23 -5.89 -14.00
CA SER A 46 -6.52 -5.20 -15.06
C SER A 46 -6.88 -3.72 -15.05
N ILE A 47 -6.00 -2.88 -14.51
CA ILE A 47 -6.15 -1.42 -14.48
C ILE A 47 -6.42 -0.87 -15.89
N ARG A 48 -5.75 -1.42 -16.91
CA ARG A 48 -5.91 -1.00 -18.30
C ARG A 48 -7.34 -1.22 -18.81
N HIS A 49 -7.96 -2.34 -18.48
CA HIS A 49 -9.36 -2.60 -18.86
C HIS A 49 -10.34 -1.73 -18.08
N VAL A 50 -10.09 -1.47 -16.79
CA VAL A 50 -10.94 -0.57 -16.00
C VAL A 50 -10.93 0.84 -16.58
N ILE A 51 -9.74 1.37 -16.88
CA ILE A 51 -9.59 2.70 -17.48
C ILE A 51 -10.19 2.73 -18.90
N GLY A 52 -9.93 1.71 -19.72
CA GLY A 52 -10.45 1.63 -21.08
C GLY A 52 -11.98 1.50 -21.17
N ASN A 53 -12.61 0.95 -20.13
CA ASN A 53 -14.07 0.82 -20.03
C ASN A 53 -14.73 1.97 -19.25
N THR A 54 -13.95 2.94 -18.75
CA THR A 54 -14.51 4.07 -18.00
C THR A 54 -15.27 5.00 -18.96
N PRO A 55 -16.57 5.25 -18.73
CA PRO A 55 -17.33 6.16 -19.57
C PRO A 55 -16.93 7.61 -19.31
N HIS A 56 -16.79 8.39 -20.38
CA HIS A 56 -16.36 9.80 -20.34
C HIS A 56 -17.49 10.79 -20.67
N ASP A 57 -18.69 10.30 -20.97
CA ASP A 57 -19.76 11.11 -21.55
C ASP A 57 -20.43 12.04 -20.52
N THR A 58 -20.71 11.51 -19.32
CA THR A 58 -21.34 12.27 -18.24
C THR A 58 -20.75 11.93 -16.87
N LEU A 59 -20.81 12.88 -15.93
CA LEU A 59 -20.44 12.63 -14.53
C LEU A 59 -21.31 11.52 -13.90
N ALA A 60 -22.57 11.43 -14.29
CA ALA A 60 -23.49 10.40 -13.79
C ALA A 60 -23.06 8.99 -14.27
N SER A 61 -22.76 8.81 -15.55
CA SER A 61 -22.26 7.54 -16.09
C SER A 61 -20.91 7.15 -15.50
N PHE A 62 -20.03 8.15 -15.28
CA PHE A 62 -18.74 7.94 -14.62
C PHE A 62 -18.94 7.40 -13.19
N TYR A 63 -19.73 8.10 -12.38
CA TYR A 63 -20.00 7.67 -11.00
C TYR A 63 -20.66 6.29 -10.94
N HIS A 64 -21.69 6.07 -11.78
CA HIS A 64 -22.38 4.79 -11.86
C HIS A 64 -21.41 3.66 -12.22
N PHE A 65 -20.54 3.85 -13.22
CA PHE A 65 -19.53 2.86 -13.59
C PHE A 65 -18.62 2.49 -12.42
N TRP A 66 -18.09 3.47 -11.69
CA TRP A 66 -17.19 3.19 -10.56
C TRP A 66 -17.89 2.46 -9.42
N VAL A 67 -19.12 2.86 -9.07
CA VAL A 67 -19.92 2.18 -8.04
C VAL A 67 -20.25 0.75 -8.46
N THR A 68 -20.74 0.55 -9.70
CA THR A 68 -21.05 -0.79 -10.22
C THR A 68 -19.81 -1.65 -10.31
N ALA A 69 -18.68 -1.12 -10.80
CA ALA A 69 -17.42 -1.85 -10.90
C ALA A 69 -16.92 -2.28 -9.51
N PHE A 70 -16.99 -1.41 -8.52
CA PHE A 70 -16.59 -1.75 -7.15
C PHE A 70 -17.50 -2.83 -6.54
N LEU A 71 -18.82 -2.65 -6.61
CA LEU A 71 -19.80 -3.57 -6.03
C LEU A 71 -19.77 -4.96 -6.67
N ASN A 72 -19.42 -5.07 -7.95
CA ASN A 72 -19.36 -6.33 -8.68
C ASN A 72 -17.97 -7.00 -8.69
N THR A 73 -16.97 -6.44 -7.98
CA THR A 73 -15.67 -7.09 -7.82
C THR A 73 -15.69 -8.15 -6.71
N GLN A 74 -14.68 -9.03 -6.71
CA GLN A 74 -14.50 -10.03 -5.65
C GLN A 74 -14.27 -9.34 -4.30
N PHE A 75 -14.76 -9.95 -3.21
CA PHE A 75 -14.61 -9.43 -1.84
C PHE A 75 -13.16 -9.06 -1.48
N ILE A 76 -12.19 -9.86 -1.93
CA ILE A 76 -10.77 -9.59 -1.70
C ILE A 76 -10.31 -8.27 -2.34
N VAL A 77 -10.83 -7.93 -3.53
CA VAL A 77 -10.51 -6.68 -4.22
C VAL A 77 -11.09 -5.52 -3.45
N GLN A 78 -12.38 -5.60 -3.07
CA GLN A 78 -13.07 -4.57 -2.28
C GLN A 78 -12.31 -4.25 -0.98
N LEU A 79 -11.96 -5.29 -0.22
CA LEU A 79 -11.19 -5.15 1.01
C LEU A 79 -9.83 -4.50 0.75
N THR A 80 -9.10 -4.97 -0.27
CA THR A 80 -7.78 -4.43 -0.61
C THR A 80 -7.86 -2.96 -1.04
N THR A 81 -8.86 -2.57 -1.83
CA THR A 81 -9.10 -1.17 -2.22
C THR A 81 -9.41 -0.28 -1.01
N LEU A 82 -10.20 -0.77 -0.05
CA LEU A 82 -10.47 -0.03 1.18
C LEU A 82 -9.20 0.15 2.02
N VAL A 83 -8.41 -0.90 2.18
CA VAL A 83 -7.12 -0.84 2.88
C VAL A 83 -6.18 0.19 2.23
N ILE A 84 -6.06 0.19 0.90
CA ILE A 84 -5.25 1.17 0.18
C ILE A 84 -5.78 2.59 0.42
N GLY A 85 -7.09 2.81 0.34
CA GLY A 85 -7.69 4.12 0.58
C GLY A 85 -7.40 4.65 1.98
N VAL A 86 -7.60 3.82 3.01
CA VAL A 86 -7.29 4.18 4.40
C VAL A 86 -5.79 4.45 4.59
N MET A 87 -4.92 3.58 4.04
CA MET A 87 -3.47 3.72 4.17
C MET A 87 -2.94 4.96 3.44
N ALA A 88 -3.51 5.31 2.28
CA ALA A 88 -3.17 6.54 1.58
C ALA A 88 -3.51 7.78 2.44
N ILE A 89 -4.68 7.79 3.09
CA ILE A 89 -5.08 8.88 3.98
C ILE A 89 -4.14 8.97 5.19
N LEU A 90 -3.83 7.83 5.82
CA LEU A 90 -2.89 7.79 6.95
C LEU A 90 -1.51 8.28 6.56
N LEU A 91 -0.98 7.83 5.42
CA LEU A 91 0.33 8.25 4.91
C LEU A 91 0.36 9.74 4.61
N ILE A 92 -0.69 10.30 4.00
CA ILE A 92 -0.81 11.74 3.78
C ILE A 92 -0.84 12.46 5.14
N LYS A 93 -1.64 12.00 6.10
CA LYS A 93 -1.73 12.60 7.44
C LYS A 93 -0.37 12.58 8.14
N ASP A 94 0.34 11.46 8.10
CA ASP A 94 1.62 11.26 8.76
C ASP A 94 2.73 12.07 8.09
N THR A 95 2.71 12.18 6.76
CA THR A 95 3.63 13.04 6.00
C THR A 95 3.40 14.51 6.32
N LEU A 96 2.13 14.96 6.33
CA LEU A 96 1.77 16.34 6.69
C LEU A 96 2.12 16.65 8.15
N THR A 97 1.91 15.70 9.05
CA THR A 97 2.25 15.84 10.47
C THR A 97 3.76 15.96 10.65
N GLN A 98 4.56 15.12 9.97
CA GLN A 98 6.02 15.21 10.03
C GLN A 98 6.56 16.50 9.41
N LEU A 99 5.95 16.97 8.30
CA LEU A 99 6.30 18.25 7.69
C LEU A 99 6.02 19.43 8.64
N LYS A 100 4.91 19.37 9.38
CA LYS A 100 4.53 20.42 10.35
C LYS A 100 5.44 20.43 11.60
N ILE A 101 6.03 19.30 11.97
CA ILE A 101 6.91 19.16 13.14
C ILE A 101 8.35 19.64 12.83
N HIS A 102 8.74 19.81 11.56
CA HIS A 102 10.07 20.29 11.18
C HIS A 102 10.08 21.66 10.48
N PRO A 103 9.71 22.77 11.16
CA PRO A 103 9.93 24.10 10.62
C PRO A 103 11.42 24.47 10.78
N ARG A 104 12.13 24.56 9.64
CA ARG A 104 13.44 25.22 9.47
C ARG A 104 14.61 24.75 10.35
N THR A 105 15.43 23.86 9.78
CA THR A 105 16.89 23.97 9.85
C THR A 105 17.48 23.68 8.48
N PHE A 106 17.29 24.61 7.55
CA PHE A 106 18.24 24.81 6.45
C PHE A 106 18.81 26.21 6.68
N LEU A 107 20.04 26.23 7.19
CA LEU A 107 20.97 27.36 7.11
C LEU A 107 21.26 27.66 5.64
#